data_AF-A0A2V9JUJ9-F1
#
_entry.id   AF-A0A2V9JUJ9-F1
#
_cell.length_a   1.000
_cell.length_b   1.000
_cell.length_c   1.000
_cell.angle_alpha   90.00
_cell.angle_beta   90.00
_cell.angle_gamma   90.00
#
_symmetry.space_group_name_H-M   'P 1'
#
loop_
_entity.id
_entity.type
_entity.pdbx_description
1 polymer ?
#
loop_
_entity_poly.entity_id
_entity_poly.type
_entity_poly.pdbx_seq_one_letter_code
_entity_poly.pdbx_strand_id
1 'polypeptide(L)'
;YHLLDLDSYGAALAAAGFDGVVVEDRTEQFAAILQSEMAALEAERASFLKDFAVADLDYLRDRWSMKLDFCRRGDLKWGLFRVERGCSRTVGLAS
;
A
#
# COMPACT_ATOMS: atom_id res chain seq x y z
N TYR A 1 16.53 1.99 -5.49
CA TYR A 1 15.23 1.53 -4.96
C TYR A 1 14.81 0.32 -5.77
N HIS A 2 14.51 -0.82 -5.11
CA HIS A 2 13.94 -2.00 -5.76
C HIS A 2 12.42 -1.97 -5.56
N LEU A 3 11.68 -1.54 -6.58
CA LEU A 3 10.23 -1.71 -6.66
C LEU A 3 9.99 -3.06 -7.34
N LEU A 4 9.51 -4.04 -6.57
CA LEU A 4 9.04 -5.31 -7.12
C LEU A 4 7.58 -5.15 -7.49
N ASP A 5 7.21 -5.62 -8.68
CA ASP A 5 5.82 -5.80 -9.05
C ASP A 5 5.14 -6.86 -8.16
N LEU A 6 3.81 -6.79 -8.07
CA LEU A 6 3.01 -7.65 -7.19
C LEU A 6 3.23 -9.14 -7.48
N ASP A 7 3.40 -9.50 -8.75
CA ASP A 7 3.61 -10.87 -9.20
C ASP A 7 4.99 -11.39 -8.76
N SER A 8 6.04 -10.59 -8.91
CA SER A 8 7.39 -10.91 -8.43
C SER A 8 7.43 -11.12 -6.91
N TYR A 9 6.65 -10.33 -6.15
CA TYR A 9 6.57 -10.48 -4.70
C TYR A 9 5.76 -11.72 -4.29
N GLY A 10 4.65 -12.00 -4.99
CA GLY A 10 3.87 -13.23 -4.80
C GLY A 10 4.68 -14.50 -5.10
N ALA A 11 5.47 -14.48 -6.18
CA ALA A 11 6.37 -15.57 -6.55
C ALA A 11 7.47 -15.79 -5.50
N ALA A 12 8.03 -14.72 -4.92
CA ALA A 12 9.00 -14.83 -3.84
C ALA A 12 8.39 -15.46 -2.57
N LEU A 13 7.14 -15.15 -2.25
CA LEU A 13 6.42 -15.75 -1.12
C LEU A 13 6.09 -17.23 -1.38
N ALA A 14 5.68 -17.59 -2.59
CA ALA A 14 5.47 -18.99 -2.97
C ALA A 14 6.79 -19.79 -2.91
N ALA A 15 7.89 -19.23 -3.42
CA ALA A 15 9.22 -19.84 -3.37
C ALA A 15 9.73 -20.03 -1.93
N ALA A 16 9.26 -19.22 -0.97
CA ALA A 16 9.59 -19.35 0.44
C ALA A 16 8.78 -20.44 1.18
N GLY A 17 7.90 -21.18 0.48
CA GLY A 17 7.15 -22.31 1.05
C GLY A 17 5.88 -21.91 1.80
N PHE A 18 5.32 -20.73 1.51
CA PHE A 18 4.01 -20.35 2.02
C PHE A 18 2.91 -20.86 1.09
N ASP A 19 1.95 -21.61 1.64
CA ASP A 19 0.73 -22.02 0.94
C ASP A 19 -0.37 -20.97 1.12
N GLY A 20 -1.27 -20.84 0.13
CA GLY A 20 -2.42 -19.93 0.22
C GLY A 20 -2.07 -18.44 0.17
N VAL A 21 -1.09 -18.06 -0.66
CA VAL A 21 -0.77 -16.63 -0.89
C VAL A 21 -1.95 -15.95 -1.59
N VAL A 22 -2.62 -15.05 -0.87
CA VAL A 22 -3.64 -14.15 -1.45
C VAL A 22 -2.98 -12.78 -1.64
N VAL A 23 -2.95 -12.33 -2.89
CA VAL A 23 -2.50 -10.99 -3.26
C VAL A 23 -3.74 -10.17 -3.62
N GLU A 24 -4.06 -9.18 -2.79
CA GLU A 24 -5.13 -8.23 -3.06
C GLU A 24 -4.53 -6.90 -3.51
N ASP A 25 -4.91 -6.43 -4.68
CA ASP A 25 -4.65 -5.06 -5.09
C ASP A 25 -5.63 -4.12 -4.38
N ARG A 26 -5.12 -3.32 -3.44
CA ARG A 26 -5.87 -2.34 -2.66
C ARG A 26 -5.54 -0.91 -3.06
N THR A 27 -5.03 -0.71 -4.28
CA THR A 27 -4.69 0.62 -4.80
C THR A 27 -5.89 1.56 -4.81
N GLU A 28 -7.09 1.06 -5.10
CA GLU A 28 -8.32 1.86 -5.04
C GLU A 28 -8.66 2.30 -3.60
N GLN A 29 -8.51 1.39 -2.62
CA GLN A 29 -8.71 1.71 -1.21
C GLN A 29 -7.72 2.80 -0.75
N PHE A 30 -6.46 2.69 -1.17
CA PHE A 30 -5.45 3.71 -0.86
C PHE A 30 -5.78 5.06 -1.49
N ALA A 31 -6.18 5.07 -2.76
CA ALA A 31 -6.55 6.29 -3.46
C ALA A 31 -7.76 6.98 -2.82
N ALA A 32 -8.72 6.21 -2.30
CA ALA A 32 -9.87 6.73 -1.55
C ALA A 32 -9.46 7.34 -0.21
N ILE A 33 -8.57 6.69 0.54
CA ILE A 33 -8.04 7.22 1.82
C ILE A 33 -7.31 8.54 1.57
N LEU A 34 -6.40 8.59 0.59
CA LEU A 34 -5.65 9.79 0.25
C LEU A 34 -6.58 10.96 -0.13
N GLN A 35 -7.63 10.71 -0.90
CA GLN A 35 -8.62 11.75 -1.24
C GLN A 35 -9.38 12.25 -0.01
N SER A 36 -9.77 11.34 0.90
CA SER A 36 -10.45 11.72 2.14
C SER A 36 -9.53 12.53 3.07
N GLU A 37 -8.26 12.15 3.18
CA GLU A 37 -7.27 12.89 3.99
C GLU A 37 -6.99 14.28 3.40
N MET A 38 -6.89 14.41 2.07
CA MET A 38 -6.79 15.72 1.40
C MET A 38 -7.99 16.62 1.73
N ALA A 39 -9.20 16.06 1.67
CA ALA A 39 -10.41 16.81 1.95
C ALA A 39 -10.49 17.25 3.42
N ALA A 40 -10.08 16.38 4.36
CA ALA A 40 -10.01 16.71 5.78
C ALA A 40 -8.97 17.81 6.06
N LEU A 41 -7.78 17.72 5.44
CA LEU A 41 -6.73 18.73 5.57
C LEU A 41 -7.22 20.10 5.08
N GLU A 42 -7.96 20.14 3.97
CA GLU A 42 -8.52 21.39 3.42
C GLU A 42 -9.64 21.94 4.31
N ALA A 43 -10.49 21.07 4.87
CA ALA A 43 -11.52 21.47 5.82
C ALA A 43 -10.93 22.08 7.11
N GLU A 44 -9.77 21.57 7.54
CA GLU A 44 -9.03 22.06 8.72
C GLU A 44 -7.92 23.07 8.37
N ARG A 45 -7.93 23.63 7.17
CA ARG A 45 -6.90 24.59 6.69
C ARG A 45 -6.64 25.72 7.67
N ALA A 46 -7.69 26.27 8.29
CA ALA A 46 -7.55 27.37 9.26
C ALA A 46 -6.79 26.95 10.54
N SER A 47 -6.87 25.69 10.95
CA SER A 47 -6.09 25.14 12.06
C SER A 47 -4.67 24.83 11.62
N PHE A 48 -4.51 24.24 10.42
CA PHE A 48 -3.19 23.93 9.86
C PHE A 48 -2.31 25.17 9.70
N LEU A 49 -2.88 26.28 9.22
CA LEU A 49 -2.15 27.54 9.02
C LEU A 49 -1.75 28.26 10.32
N LYS A 50 -2.15 27.76 11.49
CA LYS A 50 -1.63 28.25 12.79
C LYS A 50 -0.23 27.71 13.07
N ASP A 51 0.03 26.49 12.64
CA ASP A 51 1.25 25.75 12.95
C ASP A 51 2.19 25.63 11.73
N PHE A 52 1.66 25.79 10.51
CA PHE A 52 2.38 25.58 9.25
C PHE A 52 2.13 26.70 8.24
N ALA A 53 2.97 26.78 7.21
CA ALA A 53 2.80 27.74 6.13
C ALA A 53 1.82 27.23 5.06
N VAL A 54 1.24 28.17 4.30
CA VAL A 54 0.45 27.83 3.09
C VAL A 54 1.28 27.01 2.09
N ALA A 55 2.58 27.29 1.99
CA ALA A 55 3.49 26.54 1.13
C ALA A 55 3.62 25.07 1.53
N ASP A 56 3.53 24.73 2.82
CA ASP A 56 3.57 23.34 3.29
C ASP A 56 2.29 22.59 2.90
N LEU A 57 1.14 23.28 2.96
CA LEU A 57 -0.14 22.74 2.52
C LEU A 57 -0.15 22.49 1.01
N ASP A 58 0.30 23.47 0.21
CA ASP A 58 0.43 23.31 -1.24
C ASP A 58 1.41 22.19 -1.61
N TYR A 59 2.55 22.08 -0.90
CA TYR A 59 3.51 21.01 -1.11
C TYR A 59 2.91 19.61 -0.81
N LEU A 60 2.16 19.48 0.29
CA LEU A 60 1.47 18.23 0.63
C LEU A 60 0.43 17.86 -0.43
N ARG A 61 -0.38 18.83 -0.87
CA ARG A 61 -1.39 18.64 -1.89
C ARG A 61 -0.77 18.15 -3.20
N ASP A 62 0.30 18.78 -3.67
CA ASP A 62 0.95 18.42 -4.92
C ASP A 62 1.56 17.01 -4.85
N ARG A 63 2.19 16.67 -3.72
CA ARG A 63 2.77 15.34 -3.48
C ARG A 63 1.71 14.24 -3.40
N TRP A 64 0.57 14.52 -2.77
CA TRP A 64 -0.53 13.56 -2.67
C TRP A 64 -1.28 13.42 -4.00
N SER A 65 -1.49 14.51 -4.74
CA SER A 65 -2.04 14.46 -6.10
C SER A 65 -1.16 13.65 -7.05
N MET A 66 0.16 13.81 -6.96
CA MET A 66 1.10 13.02 -7.75
C MET A 66 1.00 11.52 -7.42
N LYS A 67 0.84 11.15 -6.14
CA LYS A 67 0.61 9.76 -5.74
C LYS A 67 -0.70 9.20 -6.30
N LEU A 68 -1.78 10.00 -6.32
CA LEU A 68 -3.06 9.60 -6.91
C LEU A 68 -2.93 9.35 -8.42
N ASP A 69 -2.18 10.19 -9.13
CA ASP A 69 -1.93 9.97 -10.56
C ASP A 69 -1.07 8.73 -10.83
N PHE A 70 -0.08 8.44 -9.98
CA PHE A 70 0.67 7.17 -10.07
C PHE A 70 -0.23 5.95 -9.78
N CYS A 71 -1.15 6.06 -8.82
CA CYS A 71 -2.14 5.01 -8.56
C CYS A 71 -3.04 4.78 -9.78
N ARG A 72 -3.54 5.86 -10.40
CA ARG A 72 -4.39 5.81 -11.60
C ARG A 72 -3.68 5.23 -12.82
N ARG A 73 -2.39 5.52 -12.97
CA ARG A 73 -1.55 4.99 -14.06
C ARG A 73 -1.14 3.53 -13.84
N GLY A 74 -1.34 2.99 -12.63
CA GLY A 74 -0.89 1.65 -12.26
C GLY A 74 0.61 1.56 -11.96
N ASP A 75 1.31 2.69 -11.92
CA ASP A 75 2.74 2.80 -11.59
C ASP A 75 2.98 2.60 -10.07
N LEU A 76 1.99 2.95 -9.25
CA LEU A 76 2.01 2.74 -7.81
C LEU A 76 0.85 1.83 -7.43
N LYS A 77 1.19 0.60 -7.02
CA LYS A 77 0.20 -0.36 -6.52
C LYS A 77 0.39 -0.61 -5.04
N TRP A 78 -0.71 -0.67 -4.30
CA TRP A 78 -0.71 -1.12 -2.92
C TRP A 78 -1.23 -2.56 -2.84
N GLY A 79 -0.30 -3.50 -2.71
CA GLY A 79 -0.61 -4.91 -2.47
C GLY A 79 -0.79 -5.23 -0.98
N LEU A 80 -1.89 -5.90 -0.63
CA LEU A 80 -1.99 -6.63 0.62
C LEU A 80 -1.65 -8.10 0.35
N PHE A 81 -0.62 -8.59 1.04
CA PHE A 81 -0.20 -9.98 0.95
C PHE A 81 -0.65 -10.70 2.22
N ARG A 82 -1.54 -11.68 2.07
CA ARG A 82 -1.94 -12.58 3.15
C ARG A 82 -1.37 -13.96 2.85
N VAL A 83 -0.64 -14.50 3.82
CA VAL A 83 -0.07 -15.85 3.74
C VAL A 83 -0.54 -16.64 4.94
N GLU A 84 -0.88 -17.90 4.70
CA GLU A 84 -1.15 -18.85 5.77
C GLU A 84 0.06 -19.79 5.88
N ARG A 85 0.58 -19.99 7.09
CA ARG A 85 1.52 -21.10 7.28
C ARG A 85 0.70 -22.37 7.46
N GLY A 86 0.61 -23.15 6.39
CA GLY A 86 0.30 -24.57 6.51
C GLY A 86 1.36 -25.20 7.43
N CYS A 87 0.95 -25.70 8.59
CA CYS A 87 1.80 -26.55 9.41
C CYS A 87 1.97 -27.89 8.67
N SER A 88 2.85 -27.96 7.68
CA SER A 88 3.33 -29.23 7.13
C SER A 88 4.32 -29.82 8.12
N ARG A 89 3.81 -30.28 9.27
CA ARG A 89 4.53 -31.16 10.18
C ARG A 89 4.53 -32.55 9.57
N THR A 90 5.34 -32.77 8.54
CA THR A 90 5.67 -34.11 8.07
C THR A 90 6.68 -34.72 9.05
N VAL A 91 6.21 -35.09 10.25
CA VAL A 91 6.94 -36.08 11.07
C VAL A 91 6.59 -37.43 10.47
N GLY A 92 7.29 -37.75 9.36
CA GLY A 92 7.45 -39.11 8.90
C GLY A 92 8.72 -39.68 9.54
N LEU A 93 8.58 -40.31 10.70
CA LEU A 93 9.39 -41.48 11.03
C LEU A 93 8.41 -42.62 11.29
N ALA A 94 8.18 -43.40 10.24
CA ALA A 94 7.57 -44.70 10.32
C ALA A 94 8.58 -45.68 10.96
N SER A 95 8.02 -46.50 11.87
CA SER A 95 8.29 -47.89 12.21
C SER A 95 9.72 -48.44 12.18
#